data_AF-A0A948NXF6-F1
#
_entry.id   AF-A0A948NXF6-F1
#
_cell.length_a   1.000
_cell.length_b   1.000
_cell.length_c   1.000
_cell.angle_alpha   90.00
_cell.angle_beta   90.00
_cell.angle_gamma   90.00
#
_symmetry.space_group_name_H-M   'P 1'
#
loop_
_entity.id
_entity.type
_entity.pdbx_description
1 polymer ?
#
loop_
_entity_poly.entity_id
_entity_poly.type
_entity_poly.pdbx_seq_one_letter_code
_entity_poly.pdbx_strand_id
1 'polypeptide(L)' 'MTDTRLQLEKLDQQILKLLVERVQLCVEARIRDEGLDSREVETEIISMWIEESVDLGLDEVIVEKIANMTVRLCREEDE' A
#
# COMPACT_ATOMS: atom_id res chain seq x y z
N MET A 1 -4.89 26.51 -18.09
CA MET A 1 -4.34 25.82 -16.90
C MET A 1 -4.54 24.33 -17.15
N THR A 2 -3.44 23.60 -17.25
CA THR A 2 -3.35 22.29 -17.91
C THR A 2 -4.07 21.18 -17.15
N ASP A 3 -4.97 20.49 -17.86
CA ASP A 3 -5.80 19.36 -17.43
C ASP A 3 -5.00 18.27 -16.68
N THR A 4 -3.77 17.99 -17.12
CA THR A 4 -2.87 17.00 -16.50
C THR A 4 -2.63 17.25 -15.02
N ARG A 5 -2.51 18.50 -14.57
CA ARG A 5 -2.29 18.77 -13.13
C ARG A 5 -3.53 18.40 -12.30
N LEU A 6 -4.72 18.70 -12.81
CA LEU A 6 -5.98 18.33 -12.15
C LEU A 6 -6.18 16.81 -12.16
N GLN A 7 -5.77 16.14 -13.23
CA GLN A 7 -5.80 14.67 -13.31
C GLN A 7 -4.85 14.03 -12.29
N LEU A 8 -3.65 14.58 -12.11
CA LEU A 8 -2.70 14.14 -11.09
C LEU A 8 -3.26 14.37 -9.68
N GLU A 9 -3.78 15.56 -9.38
CA GLU A 9 -4.42 15.86 -8.09
C GLU A 9 -5.56 14.86 -7.78
N LYS A 10 -6.34 14.48 -8.80
CA LYS A 10 -7.41 13.48 -8.67
C LYS A 10 -6.85 12.06 -8.45
N LEU A 11 -5.74 11.70 -9.08
CA LEU A 11 -5.07 10.42 -8.85
C LEU A 11 -4.51 10.36 -7.42
N ASP A 12 -3.85 11.40 -6.95
CA ASP A 12 -3.32 11.48 -5.59
C ASP A 12 -4.44 11.33 -4.54
N GLN A 13 -5.59 11.99 -4.77
CA GLN A 13 -6.77 11.81 -3.93
C GLN A 13 -7.31 10.37 -3.92
N GLN A 14 -7.23 9.65 -5.05
CA GLN A 14 -7.63 8.25 -5.13
C GLN A 14 -6.66 7.35 -4.38
N ILE A 15 -5.35 7.59 -4.54
CA ILE A 15 -4.30 6.86 -3.80
C ILE A 15 -4.53 7.00 -2.29
N LEU A 16 -4.78 8.22 -1.80
CA LEU A 16 -5.05 8.45 -0.37
C LEU A 16 -6.29 7.70 0.13
N LYS A 17 -7.37 7.68 -0.66
CA LYS A 17 -8.59 6.93 -0.29
C LYS A 17 -8.33 5.42 -0.22
N LEU A 18 -7.62 4.87 -1.20
CA LEU A 18 -7.25 3.45 -1.23
C LEU A 18 -6.34 3.08 -0.06
N LEU A 19 -5.42 3.97 0.34
CA LEU A 19 -4.59 3.76 1.52
C LEU A 19 -5.42 3.71 2.80
N VAL A 20 -6.41 4.60 2.97
CA VAL A 20 -7.32 4.58 4.12
C VAL A 20 -8.14 3.28 4.16
N GLU A 21 -8.71 2.87 3.03
CA GLU A 21 -9.47 1.62 2.91
C GLU A 21 -8.60 0.41 3.25
N ARG A 22 -7.36 0.37 2.74
CA ARG A 22 -6.40 -0.70 3.07
C ARG A 22 -6.13 -0.77 4.58
N VAL A 23 -5.91 0.37 5.24
CA VAL A 23 -5.70 0.41 6.69
C VAL A 23 -6.93 -0.11 7.45
N GLN A 24 -8.14 0.28 7.04
CA GLN A 24 -9.37 -0.22 7.65
C GLN A 24 -9.49 -1.75 7.51
N LEU A 25 -9.20 -2.30 6.34
CA LEU A 25 -9.19 -3.75 6.13
C LEU A 25 -8.15 -4.47 6.99
N CYS A 26 -6.95 -3.90 7.16
CA CYS A 26 -5.94 -4.41 8.08
C CYS A 26 -6.46 -4.45 9.53
N VAL A 27 -7.14 -3.39 9.98
CA VAL A 27 -7.74 -3.33 11.33
C VAL A 27 -8.84 -4.36 11.49
N GLU A 28 -9.73 -4.49 10.50
CA GLU A 28 -10.80 -5.50 10.52
C GLU A 28 -10.25 -6.93 10.57
N ALA A 29 -9.22 -7.23 9.77
CA ALA A 29 -8.54 -8.52 9.77
C ALA A 29 -7.92 -8.84 11.13
N ARG A 30 -7.32 -7.83 11.79
CA ARG A 30 -6.76 -7.97 13.15
C ARG A 30 -7.85 -8.26 14.18
N ILE A 31 -8.96 -7.52 14.13
CA ILE A 31 -10.12 -7.73 15.04
C ILE A 31 -10.70 -9.14 14.87
N ARG A 32 -10.67 -9.68 13.65
CA ARG A 32 -11.20 -10.99 13.29
C ARG A 32 -10.19 -12.13 13.47
N ASP A 33 -8.96 -11.84 13.87
CA ASP A 33 -7.86 -12.80 14.00
C ASP A 33 -7.59 -13.60 12.71
N GLU A 34 -7.63 -12.90 11.56
CA GLU A 34 -7.43 -13.50 10.23
C GLU A 34 -5.94 -13.73 9.90
N GLY A 35 -5.02 -13.40 10.82
CA GLY A 35 -3.57 -13.65 10.67
C GLY A 35 -2.86 -12.78 9.62
N LEU A 36 -3.50 -11.71 9.14
CA LEU A 36 -2.97 -10.81 8.11
C LEU A 36 -1.90 -9.81 8.62
N ASP A 37 -1.60 -9.83 9.91
CA ASP A 37 -0.58 -8.98 10.55
C ASP A 37 0.76 -9.68 10.80
N SER A 38 0.93 -10.90 10.26
CA SER A 38 2.18 -11.63 10.36
C SER A 38 3.27 -11.06 9.43
N ARG A 39 4.53 -11.11 9.87
CA ARG A 39 5.68 -10.70 9.04
C ARG A 39 5.81 -11.49 7.74
N GLU A 40 5.31 -12.73 7.72
CA GLU A 40 5.31 -13.58 6.53
C GLU A 40 4.37 -12.99 5.47
N VAL A 41 3.12 -12.70 5.83
CA VAL A 41 2.14 -12.06 4.95
C VAL A 41 2.62 -10.68 4.47
N GLU A 42 3.25 -9.89 5.34
CA GLU A 42 3.84 -8.61 4.95
C GLU A 42 4.93 -8.79 3.88
N THR A 43 5.77 -9.82 4.01
CA THR A 43 6.83 -10.14 3.05
C THR A 43 6.23 -10.55 1.71
N GLU A 44 5.21 -11.41 1.72
CA GLU A 44 4.49 -11.84 0.52
C GLU A 44 3.87 -10.66 -0.23
N ILE A 45 3.24 -9.72 0.48
CA ILE A 45 2.66 -8.51 -0.11
C ILE A 45 3.76 -7.66 -0.77
N ILE A 46 4.90 -7.46 -0.11
CA ILE A 46 6.01 -6.68 -0.68
C ILE A 46 6.58 -7.37 -1.92
N SER A 47 6.79 -8.69 -1.85
CA SER A 47 7.26 -9.49 -2.99
C SER A 47 6.31 -9.38 -4.18
N MET A 48 5.01 -9.49 -3.96
CA MET A 48 3.99 -9.31 -5.00
C MET A 48 4.10 -7.92 -5.67
N TRP A 49 4.27 -6.85 -4.90
CA TRP A 49 4.43 -5.50 -5.46
C TRP A 49 5.69 -5.36 -6.32
N ILE A 50 6.80 -5.98 -5.91
CA ILE A 50 8.05 -5.98 -6.67
C ILE A 50 7.85 -6.75 -7.98
N GLU A 51 7.24 -7.92 -7.93
CA GLU A 51 6.94 -8.73 -9.13
C GLU A 51 6.05 -7.97 -10.12
N GLU A 52 4.95 -7.37 -9.65
CA GLU A 52 4.07 -6.55 -10.49
C GLU A 52 4.77 -5.30 -11.04
N SER A 53 5.74 -4.73 -10.30
CA SER A 53 6.48 -3.55 -10.76
C SER A 53 7.30 -3.84 -12.02
N VAL A 54 7.81 -5.07 -12.16
CA VAL A 54 8.53 -5.52 -13.36
C VAL A 54 7.61 -5.53 -14.57
N ASP A 55 6.41 -6.09 -14.42
CA ASP A 55 5.41 -6.17 -15.48
C ASP A 55 4.90 -4.78 -15.91
N LEU A 56 4.83 -3.84 -14.96
CA LEU A 56 4.41 -2.46 -15.20
C LEU A 56 5.55 -1.53 -15.66
N GLY A 57 6.79 -2.03 -15.72
CA GLY A 57 7.98 -1.24 -16.09
C GLY A 57 8.31 -0.13 -15.09
N LEU A 58 8.00 -0.34 -13.80
CA LEU A 58 8.32 0.56 -12.70
C LEU A 58 9.67 0.19 -12.06
N ASP A 59 10.27 1.14 -11.36
CA ASP A 59 11.51 0.90 -10.61
C ASP A 59 11.21 0.06 -9.35
N GLU A 60 11.72 -1.16 -9.33
CA GLU A 60 11.52 -2.14 -8.25
C GLU A 60 11.92 -1.58 -6.88
N VAL A 61 13.01 -0.80 -6.80
CA VAL A 61 13.52 -0.24 -5.54
C VAL A 61 12.60 0.87 -5.02
N ILE A 62 12.01 1.66 -5.92
CA ILE A 62 11.01 2.66 -5.55
C ILE A 62 9.72 1.97 -5.11
N VAL A 63 9.25 0.96 -5.84
CA VAL A 63 8.01 0.25 -5.51
C VAL A 63 8.14 -0.50 -4.18
N GLU A 64 9.28 -1.16 -3.94
CA GLU A 64 9.59 -1.80 -2.65
C GLU A 64 9.45 -0.79 -1.50
N LYS A 65 9.95 0.44 -1.64
CA LYS A 65 9.80 1.48 -0.61
C LYS A 65 8.34 1.86 -0.38
N ILE A 66 7.56 1.99 -1.45
CA ILE A 66 6.13 2.31 -1.33
C ILE A 66 5.38 1.16 -0.65
N ALA A 67 5.64 -0.09 -1.03
CA ALA A 67 5.05 -1.27 -0.41
C ALA A 67 5.37 -1.33 1.09
N ASN A 68 6.65 -1.13 1.45
CA ASN A 68 7.09 -1.07 2.85
C ASN A 68 6.37 0.02 3.65
N MET A 69 6.27 1.24 3.12
CA MET A 69 5.52 2.32 3.78
C MET A 69 4.04 1.98 3.93
N THR A 70 3.45 1.36 2.91
CA THR A 70 2.03 0.99 2.89
C THR A 70 1.71 -0.09 3.91
N VAL A 71 2.56 -1.11 4.05
CA VAL A 71 2.46 -2.13 5.09
C VAL A 71 2.62 -1.51 6.48
N ARG A 72 3.59 -0.60 6.66
CA ARG A 72 3.81 0.08 7.94
C ARG A 72 2.61 0.90 8.41
N LEU A 73 1.84 1.50 7.51
CA LEU A 73 0.60 2.22 7.85
C LEU A 73 -0.46 1.33 8.51
N CYS A 74 -0.38 0.00 8.34
CA CYS A 74 -1.31 -0.95 8.95
C CYS A 74 -0.87 -1.46 10.32
N ARG A 75 0.37 -1.19 10.73
CA ARG A 75 0.82 -1.51 12.09
C ARG A 75 0.22 -0.45 13.01
N GLU A 76 -0.38 -0.87 14.12
CA GLU A 76 -0.75 0.09 15.17
C GLU A 76 0.51 0.88 15.51
N GLU A 77 0.43 2.21 15.44
CA GLU A 77 1.46 3.05 16.04
C GLU A 77 1.39 2.75 17.54
N ASP A 78 2.30 1.91 18.02
CA ASP A 78 2.71 1.98 19.42
C ASP A 78 3.28 3.39 19.61
N GLU A 79 2.43 4.34 20.05
CA GLU A 79 2.89 5.60 20.67
C GLU A 79 3.67 5.31 21.96
#